data_AF-A0A1J5PYD9-F1
#
_entry.id   AF-A0A1J5PYD9-F1
#
_cell.length_a   1.000
_cell.length_b   1.000
_cell.length_c   1.000
_cell.angle_alpha   90.00
_cell.angle_beta   90.00
_cell.angle_gamma   90.00
#
_symmetry.space_group_name_H-M   'P 1'
#
loop_
_entity.id
_entity.type
_entity.pdbx_description
1 polymer ?
#
loop_
_entity_poly.entity_id
_entity_poly.type
_entity_poly.pdbx_seq_one_letter_code
_entity_poly.pdbx_strand_id
1 'polypeptide(L)'
;MTEAKKHLAHVDGVMLGRAAYQEPWRLLAVDRELFGEGAPLPTMKDVFEAMMPYIEGELAQGTRLHSITRHFVGAFFGMPGARAFRRHLAENGVKPGAGIEVLRDAIALVEDGVAASMAA
;
A
#
# COMPACT_ATOMS: atom_id res chain seq x y z
N MET A 1 -2.26 6.76 -14.17
CA MET A 1 -3.28 5.95 -14.87
C MET A 1 -3.31 6.17 -16.40
N THR A 2 -2.25 6.72 -17.00
CA THR A 2 -2.19 7.07 -18.43
C THR A 2 -2.49 5.89 -19.36
N GLU A 3 -1.80 4.76 -19.20
CA GLU A 3 -2.01 3.59 -20.06
C GLU A 3 -3.42 3.00 -19.93
N ALA A 4 -3.96 2.92 -18.71
CA ALA A 4 -5.34 2.47 -18.49
C ALA A 4 -6.35 3.36 -19.22
N LYS A 5 -6.21 4.69 -19.12
CA LYS A 5 -7.06 5.66 -19.83
C LYS A 5 -6.97 5.52 -21.35
N LYS A 6 -5.77 5.29 -21.89
CA LYS A 6 -5.55 5.06 -23.33
C LYS A 6 -6.29 3.81 -23.82
N HIS A 7 -6.24 2.71 -23.06
CA HIS A 7 -6.93 1.49 -23.43
C HIS A 7 -8.46 1.61 -23.29
N LEU A 8 -8.96 2.26 -22.23
CA LEU A 8 -10.39 2.51 -22.03
C LEU A 8 -11.06 3.32 -23.15
N ALA A 9 -10.28 4.04 -23.97
CA ALA A 9 -10.82 4.68 -25.18
C ALA A 9 -11.24 3.68 -26.28
N HIS A 10 -10.91 2.40 -26.14
CA HIS A 10 -11.10 1.37 -27.16
C HIS A 10 -11.84 0.12 -26.64
N VAL A 11 -11.91 -0.07 -25.32
CA VAL A 11 -12.54 -1.24 -24.68
C VAL A 11 -13.32 -0.81 -23.44
N ASP A 12 -14.28 -1.62 -23.02
CA ASP A 12 -15.17 -1.31 -21.89
C ASP A 12 -14.49 -1.44 -20.52
N GLY A 13 -13.32 -2.07 -20.45
CA GLY A 13 -12.65 -2.31 -19.18
C GLY A 13 -11.17 -2.63 -19.32
N VAL A 14 -10.42 -2.34 -18.25
CA VAL A 14 -8.99 -2.64 -18.12
C VAL A 14 -8.74 -3.39 -16.81
N MET A 15 -7.92 -4.43 -16.86
CA MET A 15 -7.49 -5.17 -15.69
C MET A 15 -6.04 -4.80 -15.31
N LEU A 16 -5.84 -4.39 -14.07
CA LEU A 16 -4.52 -4.15 -13.48
C LEU A 16 -4.12 -5.37 -12.63
N GLY A 17 -3.19 -6.17 -13.15
CA GLY A 17 -2.62 -7.31 -12.43
C GLY A 17 -1.35 -6.95 -11.66
N ARG A 18 -0.18 -7.28 -12.22
CA ARG A 18 1.15 -7.08 -11.60
C ARG A 18 1.35 -5.67 -11.04
N ALA A 19 0.93 -4.65 -11.76
CA ALA A 19 1.07 -3.25 -11.33
C ALA A 19 0.29 -2.96 -10.04
N ALA A 20 -0.92 -3.52 -9.87
CA ALA A 20 -1.71 -3.33 -8.65
C ALA A 20 -1.05 -3.99 -7.43
N TYR A 21 -0.34 -5.10 -7.63
CA TYR A 21 0.34 -5.80 -6.55
C TYR A 21 1.72 -5.20 -6.22
N GLN A 22 2.48 -4.79 -7.23
CA GLN A 22 3.82 -4.23 -7.06
C GLN A 22 3.78 -2.77 -6.58
N GLU A 23 2.75 -2.02 -6.96
CA GLU A 23 2.60 -0.59 -6.71
C GLU A 23 1.16 -0.27 -6.29
N PRO A 24 0.67 -0.83 -5.16
CA PRO A 24 -0.73 -0.70 -4.74
C PRO A 24 -1.17 0.75 -4.51
N TRP A 25 -0.23 1.66 -4.22
CA TRP A 25 -0.48 3.10 -4.10
C TRP A 25 -1.11 3.71 -5.36
N ARG A 26 -0.92 3.10 -6.54
CA ARG A 26 -1.56 3.55 -7.79
C ARG A 26 -3.08 3.47 -7.73
N LEU A 27 -3.62 2.59 -6.90
CA LEU A 27 -5.06 2.39 -6.75
C LEU A 27 -5.74 3.55 -6.02
N LEU A 28 -5.00 4.30 -5.18
CA LEU A 28 -5.52 5.50 -4.50
C LEU A 28 -6.05 6.57 -5.47
N ALA A 29 -5.51 6.61 -6.68
CA ALA A 29 -5.89 7.60 -7.67
C ALA A 29 -7.05 7.16 -8.58
N VAL A 30 -7.45 5.88 -8.54
CA VAL A 30 -8.40 5.29 -9.51
C VAL A 30 -9.76 5.98 -9.47
N ASP A 31 -10.35 6.10 -8.28
CA ASP A 31 -11.67 6.70 -8.07
C ASP A 31 -11.73 8.12 -8.64
N ARG A 32 -10.73 8.94 -8.28
CA ARG A 32 -10.62 10.32 -8.77
C ARG A 32 -10.35 10.39 -10.27
N GLU A 33 -9.43 9.58 -10.77
CA GLU A 33 -8.94 9.71 -12.14
C GLU A 33 -9.81 9.06 -13.21
N LEU A 34 -10.58 8.01 -12.87
CA LEU A 34 -11.41 7.26 -13.81
C LEU A 34 -12.90 7.47 -13.60
N PHE A 35 -13.34 7.67 -12.35
CA PHE A 35 -14.75 7.77 -12.00
C PHE A 35 -15.17 9.17 -11.57
N GLY A 36 -14.21 10.08 -11.33
CA GLY A 36 -14.49 11.43 -10.84
C GLY A 36 -14.97 11.46 -9.39
N GLU A 37 -14.78 10.37 -8.67
CA GLU A 37 -15.18 10.21 -7.27
C GLU A 37 -14.07 10.65 -6.32
N GLY A 38 -14.43 11.04 -5.10
CA GLY A 38 -13.44 11.35 -4.08
C GLY A 38 -12.66 10.09 -3.69
N ALA A 39 -11.34 10.19 -3.56
CA ALA A 39 -10.56 9.08 -3.02
C ALA A 39 -10.97 8.84 -1.55
N PRO A 40 -11.31 7.60 -1.15
CA PRO A 40 -11.77 7.32 0.20
C PRO A 40 -10.68 7.58 1.25
N LEU A 41 -9.42 7.43 0.85
CA LEU A 41 -8.24 7.72 1.67
C LEU A 41 -7.20 8.47 0.81
N PRO A 42 -6.54 9.52 1.35
CA PRO A 42 -5.66 10.35 0.54
C PRO A 42 -4.25 9.79 0.39
N THR A 43 -3.77 8.97 1.34
CA THR A 43 -2.40 8.44 1.31
C THR A 43 -2.33 6.95 1.67
N MET A 44 -1.20 6.32 1.35
CA MET A 44 -0.93 4.95 1.78
C MET A 44 -0.79 4.81 3.29
N LYS A 45 -0.37 5.87 4.01
CA LYS A 45 -0.32 5.82 5.48
C LYS A 45 -1.74 5.76 6.07
N ASP A 46 -2.69 6.49 5.50
CA ASP A 46 -4.10 6.43 5.91
C ASP A 46 -4.70 5.05 5.63
N VAL A 47 -4.32 4.41 4.51
CA VAL A 47 -4.69 3.01 4.24
C VAL A 47 -4.20 2.10 5.34
N PHE A 48 -2.93 2.21 5.73
CA PHE A 48 -2.42 1.37 6.81
C PHE A 48 -3.14 1.63 8.14
N GLU A 49 -3.39 2.89 8.50
CA GLU A 49 -4.12 3.22 9.73
C GLU A 49 -5.53 2.61 9.72
N ALA A 50 -6.25 2.72 8.60
CA ALA A 50 -7.56 2.09 8.42
C ALA A 50 -7.49 0.55 8.47
N MET A 51 -6.35 -0.05 8.11
CA MET A 51 -6.13 -1.50 8.17
C MET A 51 -5.70 -1.98 9.57
N MET A 52 -5.24 -1.11 10.49
CA MET A 52 -4.73 -1.54 11.79
C MET A 52 -5.72 -2.42 12.58
N PRO A 53 -7.02 -2.07 12.69
CA PRO A 53 -7.97 -2.89 13.46
C PRO A 53 -8.16 -4.30 12.87
N TYR A 54 -8.12 -4.42 11.53
CA TYR A 54 -8.17 -5.71 10.86
C TYR A 54 -6.93 -6.55 11.20
N ILE A 55 -5.74 -5.94 11.11
CA ILE A 55 -4.48 -6.64 11.39
C ILE A 55 -4.42 -7.08 12.85
N GLU A 56 -4.81 -6.22 13.79
CA GLU A 56 -4.88 -6.58 15.22
C GLU A 56 -5.85 -7.75 15.47
N GLY A 57 -7.03 -7.72 14.83
CA GLY A 57 -7.99 -8.82 14.90
C GLY A 57 -7.45 -10.15 14.36
N GLU A 58 -6.71 -10.11 13.25
CA GLU A 58 -6.05 -11.28 12.68
C GLU A 58 -4.92 -11.80 13.59
N LEU A 59 -4.10 -10.91 14.15
CA LEU A 59 -3.04 -11.28 15.09
C LEU A 59 -3.63 -11.96 16.34
N ALA A 60 -4.75 -11.47 16.86
CA ALA A 60 -5.45 -12.07 18.00
C ALA A 60 -5.97 -13.49 17.71
N GLN A 61 -6.23 -13.82 16.45
CA GLN A 61 -6.60 -15.17 16.00
C GLN A 61 -5.40 -16.08 15.73
N GLY A 62 -4.17 -15.57 15.90
CA GLY A 62 -2.93 -16.32 15.70
C GLY A 62 -2.36 -16.22 14.29
N THR A 63 -2.94 -15.38 13.41
CA THR A 63 -2.32 -15.08 12.11
C THR A 63 -0.97 -14.40 12.35
N ARG A 64 0.07 -14.81 11.62
CA ARG A 64 1.39 -14.17 11.71
C ARG A 64 1.39 -12.84 10.98
N LEU A 65 1.99 -11.80 11.56
CA LEU A 65 2.12 -10.48 10.91
C LEU A 65 2.66 -10.56 9.48
N HIS A 66 3.69 -11.37 9.25
CA HIS A 66 4.27 -11.56 7.92
C HIS A 66 3.29 -12.08 6.86
N SER A 67 2.30 -12.89 7.25
CA SER A 67 1.27 -13.41 6.32
C SER A 67 0.48 -12.27 5.66
N ILE A 68 0.34 -11.16 6.37
CA ILE A 68 -0.32 -9.94 5.90
C ILE A 68 0.72 -9.01 5.26
N THR A 69 1.79 -8.66 5.98
CA THR A 69 2.72 -7.61 5.55
C THR A 69 3.56 -7.94 4.32
N ARG A 70 3.70 -9.22 3.94
CA ARG A 70 4.30 -9.65 2.67
C ARG A 70 3.60 -9.06 1.43
N HIS A 71 2.33 -8.68 1.55
CA HIS A 71 1.55 -8.07 0.48
C HIS A 71 1.79 -6.55 0.36
N PHE A 72 2.47 -5.95 1.32
CA PHE A 72 2.65 -4.51 1.42
C PHE A 72 4.07 -4.03 1.10
N VAL A 73 4.94 -4.92 0.62
CA VAL A 73 6.33 -4.59 0.28
C VAL A 73 6.43 -3.47 -0.77
N GLY A 74 5.44 -3.37 -1.66
CA GLY A 74 5.32 -2.33 -2.70
C GLY A 74 4.58 -1.06 -2.27
N ALA A 75 4.07 -0.98 -1.05
CA ALA A 75 3.17 0.09 -0.60
C ALA A 75 3.76 1.49 -0.78
N PHE A 76 5.06 1.65 -0.52
CA PHE A 76 5.75 2.93 -0.60
C PHE A 76 6.77 2.97 -1.75
N PHE A 77 6.53 2.25 -2.85
CA PHE A 77 7.47 2.22 -3.97
C PHE A 77 7.84 3.64 -4.44
N GLY A 78 9.14 3.89 -4.63
CA GLY A 78 9.65 5.20 -5.05
C GLY A 78 9.73 6.28 -3.97
N MET A 79 9.20 6.06 -2.75
CA MET A 79 9.24 7.06 -1.68
C MET A 79 10.55 7.04 -0.88
N PRO A 80 11.03 8.20 -0.36
CA PRO A 80 12.05 8.24 0.66
C PRO A 80 11.67 7.37 1.86
N GLY A 81 12.60 6.54 2.34
CA GLY A 81 12.34 5.60 3.44
C GLY A 81 11.74 4.25 3.04
N ALA A 82 11.29 4.07 1.79
CA ALA A 82 10.69 2.81 1.32
C ALA A 82 11.59 1.57 1.51
N ARG A 83 12.90 1.73 1.33
CA ARG A 83 13.88 0.66 1.58
C ARG A 83 13.96 0.32 3.07
N ALA A 84 13.93 1.32 3.94
CA ALA A 84 13.98 1.14 5.39
C ALA A 84 12.72 0.44 5.89
N PHE A 85 11.53 0.85 5.40
CA PHE A 85 10.26 0.17 5.62
C PHE A 85 10.34 -1.33 5.28
N ARG A 86 10.77 -1.67 4.05
CA ARG A 86 10.88 -3.08 3.61
C ARG A 86 11.85 -3.88 4.48
N ARG A 87 13.01 -3.28 4.80
CA ARG A 87 14.03 -3.93 5.64
C ARG A 87 13.48 -4.21 7.04
N HIS A 88 12.83 -3.23 7.66
CA HIS A 88 12.25 -3.39 8.99
C HIS A 88 11.22 -4.54 9.02
N LEU A 89 10.31 -4.61 8.04
CA LEU A 89 9.34 -5.70 7.95
C LEU A 89 10.00 -7.07 7.71
N ALA A 90 11.04 -7.14 6.89
CA ALA A 90 11.76 -8.38 6.63
C ALA A 90 12.53 -8.88 7.86
N GLU A 91 13.08 -7.99 8.67
CA GLU A 91 13.86 -8.33 9.86
C GLU A 91 12.98 -8.60 11.09
N ASN A 92 11.90 -7.85 11.27
CA ASN A 92 11.09 -7.89 12.49
C ASN A 92 9.72 -8.54 12.29
N GLY A 93 9.09 -8.35 11.13
CA GLY A 93 7.74 -8.85 10.87
C GLY A 93 7.65 -10.37 10.69
N VAL A 94 8.76 -11.02 10.38
CA VAL A 94 8.87 -12.49 10.20
C VAL A 94 9.00 -13.25 11.52
N LYS A 95 9.29 -12.55 12.62
CA LYS A 95 9.56 -13.18 13.92
C LYS A 95 8.25 -13.72 14.54
N PRO A 96 8.30 -14.87 15.24
CA PRO A 96 7.17 -15.31 16.06
C PRO A 96 6.78 -14.21 17.08
N GLY A 97 5.49 -13.94 17.20
CA GLY A 97 4.98 -12.91 18.12
C GLY A 97 5.17 -11.47 17.65
N ALA A 98 5.59 -11.22 16.40
CA ALA A 98 5.63 -9.87 15.85
C ALA A 98 4.22 -9.24 15.89
N GLY A 99 4.10 -8.15 16.66
CA GLY A 99 2.85 -7.42 16.86
C GLY A 99 2.68 -6.24 15.92
N ILE A 100 1.54 -5.56 16.04
CA ILE A 100 1.18 -4.40 15.21
C ILE A 100 2.21 -3.27 15.26
N GLU A 101 2.92 -3.12 16.39
CA GLU A 101 3.97 -2.11 16.59
C GLU A 101 5.08 -2.20 15.54
N VAL A 102 5.43 -3.42 15.08
CA VAL A 102 6.43 -3.63 14.03
C VAL A 102 6.01 -2.97 12.71
N LEU A 103 4.70 -2.99 12.41
CA LEU A 103 4.17 -2.32 11.24
C LEU A 103 4.16 -0.79 11.43
N ARG A 104 3.77 -0.31 12.61
CA ARG A 104 3.80 1.13 12.94
C ARG A 104 5.22 1.69 12.83
N ASP A 105 6.21 1.01 13.40
CA ASP A 105 7.62 1.36 13.30
C ASP A 105 8.09 1.39 11.85
N ALA A 106 7.72 0.39 11.05
CA ALA A 106 8.08 0.36 9.64
C ALA A 106 7.50 1.56 8.88
N ILE A 107 6.23 1.90 9.09
CA ILE A 107 5.55 3.03 8.42
C ILE A 107 6.20 4.36 8.81
N ALA A 108 6.61 4.53 10.08
CA ALA A 108 7.27 5.72 10.57
C ALA A 108 8.63 5.99 9.89
N LEU A 109 9.27 4.96 9.29
CA LEU A 109 10.51 5.12 8.52
C LEU A 109 10.29 5.74 7.13
N VAL A 110 9.05 5.88 6.68
CA VAL A 110 8.70 6.51 5.40
C VAL A 110 8.36 7.97 5.66
N GLU A 111 8.99 8.87 4.92
CA GLU A 111 8.72 10.29 5.06
C GLU A 111 7.29 10.63 4.61
N ASP A 112 6.72 11.69 5.18
CA ASP A 112 5.45 12.27 4.72
C ASP A 112 5.69 13.01 3.39
N GLY A 113 5.85 12.23 2.32
CA GLY A 113 5.84 12.74 0.96
C GLY A 113 4.41 12.79 0.45
N VAL A 114 4.00 13.94 -0.09
CA VAL A 114 2.78 14.03 -0.90
C VAL A 114 2.95 13.03 -2.06
N ALA A 115 2.18 11.94 -2.03
CA ALA A 115 2.05 11.01 -3.14
C ALA A 115 1.28 11.72 -4.29
N ALA A 116 1.92 12.69 -4.94
CA ALA A 116 1.34 13.40 -6.08
C ALA A 116 2.35 13.91 -7.13
N SER A 117 3.63 13.50 -7.12
CA SER A 117 4.59 14.02 -8.13
C SER A 117 5.53 12.99 -8.74
N MET A 118 5.07 11.77 -8.99
CA MET A 118 5.75 10.87 -9.96
C MET A 118 4.78 10.32 -11.01
N ALA A 119 3.98 11.23 -11.56
CA ALA A 119 3.35 11.08 -12.86
C ALA A 119 3.92 12.17 -13.79
N ALA A 120 5.19 11.98 -14.18
CA ALA A 120 5.78 12.61 -15.36
C ALA A 120 6.38 11.48 -16.20
#